data_AF-A0A9D7UEF6-F1
#
_entry.id   AF-A0A9D7UEF6-F1
#
_cell.length_a   1.000
_cell.length_b   1.000
_cell.length_c   1.000
_cell.angle_alpha   90.00
_cell.angle_beta   90.00
_cell.angle_gamma   90.00
#
_symmetry.space_group_name_H-M   'P 1'
#
loop_
_entity.id
_entity.type
_entity.pdbx_description
1 polymer ?
#
loop_
_entity_poly.entity_id
_entity_poly.type
_entity_poly.pdbx_seq_one_letter_code
_entity_poly.pdbx_strand_id
1 'polypeptide(L)' 'MRHAARFVALLGIAAVSLPLHGCVTNAATGRTQLNALSRDEEIALGTEAGPQLAVEYGGVY' A
#
# COMPACT_ATOMS: atom_id res chain seq x y z
N MET A 1 -31.21 -18.51 15.23
CA MET A 1 -29.83 -19.07 15.16
C MET A 1 -29.23 -19.14 13.75
N ARG A 2 -29.95 -19.64 12.72
CA ARG A 2 -29.40 -19.77 11.35
C ARG A 2 -29.05 -18.43 10.67
N HIS A 3 -29.79 -17.36 10.95
CA HIS A 3 -29.48 -16.02 10.42
C HIS A 3 -28.27 -15.38 11.11
N ALA A 4 -28.11 -15.60 12.41
CA ALA A 4 -26.93 -15.12 13.16
C ALA A 4 -25.64 -15.83 12.68
N ALA A 5 -25.69 -17.14 12.46
CA ALA A 5 -24.54 -17.88 11.91
C ALA A 5 -24.16 -17.40 10.49
N ARG A 6 -25.14 -17.06 9.64
CA ARG A 6 -24.90 -16.50 8.31
C ARG A 6 -24.31 -15.09 8.36
N PHE A 7 -24.78 -14.25 9.29
CA PHE A 7 -24.26 -12.90 9.47
C PHE A 7 -22.81 -12.91 9.98
N VAL A 8 -22.50 -13.78 10.93
CA VAL A 8 -21.13 -13.98 11.43
C VAL A 8 -20.20 -14.51 10.34
N ALA A 9 -20.66 -15.44 9.50
CA ALA A 9 -19.88 -15.92 8.36
C ALA A 9 -19.60 -14.82 7.32
N LEU A 10 -20.57 -13.95 7.04
CA LEU A 10 -20.38 -12.84 6.10
C LEU A 10 -19.40 -11.78 6.64
N LEU A 11 -19.45 -11.48 7.95
CA LEU A 11 -18.47 -10.61 8.59
C LEU A 11 -17.06 -11.21 8.57
N GLY A 12 -16.95 -12.53 8.77
CA GLY A 12 -15.68 -13.24 8.65
C GLY A 12 -15.06 -13.14 7.25
N ILE A 13 -15.88 -13.27 6.21
CA ILE A 13 -15.42 -13.14 4.81
C ILE A 13 -15.02 -11.69 4.49
N ALA A 14 -15.80 -10.71 4.93
CA ALA A 14 -15.49 -9.30 4.72
C ALA A 14 -14.19 -8.88 5.42
N ALA A 15 -13.95 -9.36 6.64
CA ALA A 15 -12.74 -9.06 7.41
C ALA A 15 -11.46 -9.62 6.76
N VAL A 16 -11.54 -10.80 6.12
CA VAL A 16 -10.39 -11.45 5.48
C VAL A 16 -10.11 -10.91 4.08
N SER A 17 -11.11 -10.36 3.38
CA SER A 17 -10.92 -9.82 2.02
C SER A 17 -10.31 -8.42 1.99
N LEU A 18 -10.50 -7.60 3.02
CA LEU A 18 -9.94 -6.23 3.13
C LEU A 18 -8.40 -6.15 2.97
N PRO A 19 -7.58 -6.94 3.70
CA PRO A 19 -6.12 -6.81 3.63
C PRO A 19 -5.51 -7.33 2.31
N LEU A 20 -6.22 -8.17 1.56
CA LEU A 20 -5.75 -8.66 0.25
C LEU A 20 -5.74 -7.58 -0.84
N HIS A 21 -6.42 -6.45 -0.60
CA HIS A 21 -6.44 -5.31 -1.53
C HIS A 21 -5.23 -4.38 -1.41
N GLY A 22 -4.39 -4.53 -0.37
CA GLY A 22 -3.18 -3.72 -0.22
C GLY A 22 -1.96 -4.28 -0.98
N CYS A 23 -2.01 -5.56 -1.37
CA CYS A 23 -0.96 -6.17 -2.19
C CYS A 23 -0.99 -5.62 -3.62
N VAL A 24 0.04 -4.87 -3.99
CA VAL A 24 0.33 -4.30 -5.31
C VAL A 24 1.66 -4.83 -5.85
N THR A 25 1.82 -4.95 -7.15
CA THR A 25 3.13 -5.34 -7.70
C THR A 25 4.12 -4.19 -7.60
N ASN A 26 5.28 -4.45 -7.00
CA ASN A 26 6.44 -3.56 -6.98
C ASN A 26 6.83 -3.26 -8.43
N ALA A 27 6.65 -2.01 -8.85
CA ALA A 27 6.94 -1.65 -10.22
C ALA A 27 8.45 -1.74 -10.56
N ALA A 28 9.34 -1.52 -9.59
CA ALA A 28 10.79 -1.59 -9.80
C ALA A 28 11.31 -3.03 -9.96
N THR A 29 10.55 -4.04 -9.53
CA THR A 29 11.05 -5.44 -9.49
C THR A 29 10.08 -6.50 -10.01
N GLY A 30 8.83 -6.15 -10.29
CA GLY A 30 7.81 -7.05 -10.86
C GLY A 30 7.16 -8.02 -9.86
N ARG A 31 7.37 -7.83 -8.56
CA ARG A 31 6.91 -8.75 -7.52
C ARG A 31 5.70 -8.21 -6.78
N THR A 32 4.64 -9.00 -6.57
CA THR A 32 3.50 -8.60 -5.73
C THR A 32 3.93 -8.39 -4.28
N GLN A 33 3.59 -7.24 -3.72
CA GLN A 33 3.98 -6.76 -2.39
C GLN A 33 2.89 -5.86 -1.82
N LEU A 34 2.72 -5.74 -0.51
CA LEU A 34 1.85 -4.68 0.04
C LEU A 34 2.55 -3.31 -0.14
N ASN A 35 1.91 -2.32 -0.78
CA ASN A 35 2.48 -0.97 -0.87
C ASN A 35 1.39 0.10 -0.66
N ALA A 36 0.87 0.15 0.55
CA ALA A 36 0.03 1.23 1.02
C ALA A 36 0.92 2.23 1.76
N LEU A 37 1.12 3.42 1.19
CA LEU A 37 1.86 4.51 1.83
C LEU A 37 0.88 5.58 2.32
N SER A 38 1.08 6.02 3.55
CA SER A 38 0.48 7.18 4.16
C SER A 38 1.11 8.47 3.62
N ARG A 39 0.43 9.60 3.88
CA ARG A 39 0.86 10.94 3.50
C ARG A 39 2.29 11.24 3.96
N ASP A 40 2.62 10.85 5.17
CA ASP A 40 3.93 11.13 5.75
C ASP A 40 4.99 10.23 5.12
N GLU A 41 4.66 8.97 4.80
CA GLU A 41 5.54 8.05 4.08
C GLU A 41 5.87 8.55 2.67
N GLU A 42 4.91 9.19 2.01
CA GLU A 42 5.11 9.81 0.70
C GLU A 42 6.02 11.04 0.78
N ILE A 43 5.81 11.91 1.76
CA ILE A 43 6.65 13.11 1.96
C ILE A 43 8.09 12.70 2.29
N ALA A 44 8.24 11.69 3.14
CA ALA A 44 9.54 11.14 3.51
C ALA A 44 10.28 10.59 2.28
N LEU A 45 9.60 9.79 1.43
CA LEU A 45 10.17 9.23 0.21
C LEU A 45 10.67 10.32 -0.75
N GLY A 46 9.90 11.40 -0.90
CA GLY A 46 10.28 12.53 -1.75
C GLY A 46 11.44 13.35 -1.19
N THR A 47 11.45 13.59 0.11
CA THR A 47 12.54 14.31 0.79
C THR A 47 13.86 13.53 0.70
N GLU A 48 13.79 12.21 0.77
CA GLU A 48 14.94 11.30 0.72
C GLU A 48 15.52 11.16 -0.69
N ALA A 49 14.70 10.81 -1.68
CA ALA A 49 15.18 10.53 -3.03
C ALA A 49 15.44 11.83 -3.83
N GLY A 50 14.70 12.90 -3.52
CA GLY A 50 14.72 14.16 -4.27
C GLY A 50 16.12 14.73 -4.52
N PRO A 51 17.00 14.86 -3.51
CA PRO A 51 18.33 15.42 -3.71
C PRO A 51 19.24 14.58 -4.62
N GLN A 52 19.22 13.25 -4.49
CA GLN A 52 20.05 12.38 -5.34
C GLN A 52 19.54 12.40 -6.78
N LEU A 53 18.22 12.42 -6.94
CA LEU A 53 17.59 12.61 -8.23
C LEU A 53 17.96 13.99 -8.81
N ALA A 54 18.06 15.04 -8.00
CA ALA A 54 18.50 16.36 -8.45
C ALA A 54 19.99 16.42 -8.81
N VAL A 55 20.86 15.62 -8.17
CA VAL A 55 22.28 15.51 -8.52
C VAL A 55 22.47 14.72 -9.82
N GLU A 56 21.78 13.59 -9.93
CA GLU A 56 21.89 12.70 -11.09
C GLU A 56 21.20 13.28 -12.33
N TYR A 57 20.12 14.04 -12.12
CA TYR A 57 19.24 14.49 -13.19
C TYR A 57 19.00 16.01 -13.25
N GLY A 58 19.54 16.81 -12.31
CA GLY A 58 19.34 18.27 -12.21
C GLY A 58 18.03 18.68 -11.50
N GLY A 59 17.97 19.92 -10.99
CA GLY A 59 16.77 20.49 -10.35
C GLY A 59 17.09 21.37 -9.13
N VAL A 60 16.19 22.29 -8.78
CA VAL A 60 16.25 23.08 -7.53
C VAL A 60 15.28 22.47 -6.53
N TYR A 61 15.75 22.26 -5.30
CA TYR A 61 14.98 21.77 -4.15
C TYR A 61 13.96 22.81 -3.66
#